data_AF-A0A7S1VU03-F1
#
_entry.id   AF-A0A7S1VU03-F1
#
_cell.length_a   1.000
_cell.length_b   1.000
_cell.length_c   1.000
_cell.angle_alpha   90.00
_cell.angle_beta   90.00
_cell.angle_gamma   90.00
#
_symmetry.space_group_name_H-M   'P 1'
#
loop_
_entity.id
_entity.type
_entity.pdbx_description
1 polymer ?
#
loop_
_entity_poly.entity_id
_entity_poly.type
_entity_poly.pdbx_seq_one_letter_code
_entity_poly.pdbx_strand_id
1 'polypeptide(L)'
;ATGMKNEKHGSLMRHEMAYVLGQLRDERACPPLEDVLRNDKDCVMVRHETAEALGAIGAVRSQSVLEEIVERYPGRPELSDTCRLALNVMEWRMNGGDADDAPAACACMLNPYSSVDPAPPHPSHATKSPKELGDILCDPDLPIFERYRAMFSLRNLGGSANVEQLCRALMSDTSSALLRHEV
;
A
#
# COMPACT_ATOMS: atom_id res chain seq x y z
N ALA A 1 0.88 -20.86 6.95
CA ALA A 1 1.43 -20.34 5.69
C ALA A 1 1.21 -21.24 4.45
N THR A 2 0.76 -22.49 4.59
CA THR A 2 0.58 -23.40 3.44
C THR A 2 -0.57 -22.99 2.50
N GLY A 3 -1.59 -22.27 3.00
CA GLY A 3 -2.73 -21.81 2.21
C GLY A 3 -2.34 -20.85 1.07
N MET A 4 -1.57 -19.81 1.37
CA MET A 4 -1.19 -18.79 0.38
C MET A 4 -0.34 -19.36 -0.78
N LYS A 5 0.39 -20.46 -0.57
CA LYS A 5 1.17 -21.12 -1.62
C LYS A 5 0.37 -22.14 -2.45
N ASN A 6 -0.85 -22.47 -2.04
CA ASN A 6 -1.67 -23.45 -2.73
C ASN A 6 -2.48 -22.79 -3.84
N GLU A 7 -1.98 -22.87 -5.07
CA GLU A 7 -2.60 -22.30 -6.27
C GLU A 7 -4.04 -22.78 -6.51
N LYS A 8 -4.44 -23.93 -5.96
CA LYS A 8 -5.83 -24.43 -6.05
C LYS A 8 -6.85 -23.54 -5.34
N HIS A 9 -6.42 -22.65 -4.44
CA HIS A 9 -7.32 -21.70 -3.79
C HIS A 9 -7.72 -20.52 -4.69
N GLY A 10 -7.10 -20.37 -5.88
CA GLY A 10 -7.36 -19.26 -6.79
C GLY A 10 -6.74 -17.95 -6.30
N SER A 11 -6.61 -16.98 -7.21
CA SER A 11 -5.89 -15.73 -6.92
C SER A 11 -6.57 -14.88 -5.86
N LEU A 12 -7.91 -14.76 -5.89
CA LEU A 12 -8.65 -13.92 -4.94
C LEU A 12 -8.45 -14.37 -3.49
N MET A 13 -8.60 -15.66 -3.19
CA MET A 13 -8.41 -16.16 -1.82
C MET A 13 -6.95 -15.98 -1.36
N ARG A 14 -5.99 -16.19 -2.26
CA ARG A 14 -4.56 -16.07 -1.92
C ARG A 14 -4.14 -14.62 -1.70
N HIS A 15 -4.75 -13.69 -2.43
CA HIS A 15 -4.68 -12.24 -2.18
C HIS A 15 -5.16 -11.93 -0.76
N GLU A 16 -6.39 -12.29 -0.41
CA GLU A 16 -6.93 -12.04 0.95
C GLU A 16 -6.07 -12.67 2.06
N MET A 17 -5.50 -13.85 1.81
CA MET A 17 -4.57 -14.47 2.76
C MET A 17 -3.29 -13.64 2.96
N ALA A 18 -2.72 -13.08 1.89
CA ALA A 18 -1.54 -12.22 1.97
C ALA A 18 -1.89 -10.92 2.72
N TYR A 19 -3.03 -10.29 2.40
CA TYR A 19 -3.55 -9.11 3.09
C TYR A 19 -3.65 -9.33 4.60
N VAL A 20 -4.34 -10.39 5.03
CA VAL A 20 -4.51 -10.72 6.46
C VAL A 20 -3.16 -10.94 7.14
N LEU A 21 -2.20 -11.61 6.48
CA LEU A 21 -0.86 -11.79 7.05
C LEU A 21 -0.13 -10.46 7.23
N GLY A 22 -0.28 -9.51 6.31
CA GLY A 22 0.23 -8.15 6.43
C GLY A 22 -0.37 -7.41 7.63
N GLN A 23 -1.70 -7.46 7.77
CA GLN A 23 -2.42 -6.84 8.90
C GLN A 23 -1.99 -7.41 10.26
N LEU A 24 -1.66 -8.71 10.32
CA LEU A 24 -1.17 -9.37 11.55
C LEU A 24 0.25 -8.97 11.96
N ARG A 25 1.07 -8.45 11.03
CA ARG A 25 2.45 -8.01 11.26
C ARG A 25 3.38 -9.05 11.90
N ASP A 26 3.13 -10.34 11.65
CA ASP A 26 3.96 -11.43 12.17
C ASP A 26 5.07 -11.81 11.20
N GLU A 27 6.34 -11.57 11.56
CA GLU A 27 7.50 -11.85 10.72
C GLU A 27 7.64 -13.33 10.30
N ARG A 28 6.98 -14.27 11.00
CA ARG A 28 6.91 -15.68 10.57
C ARG A 28 6.19 -15.86 9.24
N ALA A 29 5.40 -14.88 8.81
CA ALA A 29 4.75 -14.85 7.51
C ALA A 29 5.68 -14.40 6.37
N CYS A 30 6.79 -13.73 6.66
CA CYS A 30 7.66 -13.19 5.62
C CYS A 30 8.27 -14.27 4.69
N PRO A 31 8.76 -15.46 5.13
CA PRO A 31 9.36 -16.42 4.18
C PRO A 31 8.40 -16.89 3.06
N PRO A 32 7.16 -17.34 3.35
CA PRO A 32 6.23 -17.73 2.30
C PRO A 32 5.77 -16.53 1.45
N LEU A 33 5.71 -15.31 2.01
CA LEU A 33 5.42 -14.09 1.26
C LEU A 33 6.54 -13.82 0.24
N GLU A 34 7.80 -13.79 0.68
CA GLU A 34 8.96 -13.62 -0.21
C GLU A 34 8.99 -14.66 -1.34
N ASP A 35 8.64 -15.91 -1.05
CA ASP A 35 8.56 -16.97 -2.06
C ASP A 35 7.49 -16.71 -3.13
N VAL A 36 6.30 -16.22 -2.73
CA VAL A 36 5.22 -15.87 -3.67
C VAL A 36 5.60 -14.64 -4.50
N LEU A 37 6.19 -13.63 -3.86
CA LEU A 37 6.64 -12.41 -4.54
C LEU A 37 7.66 -12.71 -5.66
N ARG A 38 8.61 -13.63 -5.41
CA ARG A 38 9.61 -14.08 -6.39
C ARG A 38 9.05 -14.99 -7.50
N ASN A 39 7.86 -15.56 -7.33
CA ASN A 39 7.31 -16.51 -8.29
C ASN A 39 6.73 -15.80 -9.52
N ASP A 40 7.49 -15.75 -10.61
CA ASP A 40 7.07 -15.07 -11.84
C ASP A 40 5.90 -15.70 -12.57
N LYS A 41 5.54 -16.93 -12.22
CA LYS A 41 4.39 -17.64 -12.77
C LYS A 41 3.10 -17.34 -12.01
N ASP A 42 3.21 -16.67 -10.86
CA ASP A 42 2.06 -16.37 -10.03
C ASP A 42 1.27 -15.16 -10.55
N CYS A 43 0.03 -15.05 -10.08
CA CYS A 43 -0.83 -13.94 -10.42
C CYS A 43 -0.27 -12.63 -9.86
N VAL A 44 -0.16 -11.60 -10.71
CA VAL A 44 0.35 -10.27 -10.33
C VAL A 44 -0.39 -9.69 -9.13
N MET A 45 -1.71 -9.87 -9.05
CA MET A 45 -2.52 -9.43 -7.92
C MET A 45 -2.05 -10.05 -6.59
N VAL A 46 -1.82 -11.36 -6.56
CA VAL A 46 -1.33 -12.04 -5.34
C VAL A 46 0.07 -11.54 -4.98
N ARG A 47 0.92 -11.33 -5.99
CA ARG A 47 2.29 -10.83 -5.80
C ARG A 47 2.33 -9.39 -5.28
N HIS A 48 1.45 -8.50 -5.73
CA HIS A 48 1.39 -7.13 -5.20
C HIS A 48 0.98 -7.16 -3.73
N GLU A 49 -0.10 -7.86 -3.38
CA GLU A 49 -0.59 -7.92 -2.00
C GLU A 49 0.46 -8.56 -1.07
N THR A 50 1.23 -9.51 -1.61
CA THR A 50 2.38 -10.06 -0.91
C THR A 50 3.47 -9.02 -0.63
N ALA A 51 3.77 -8.13 -1.58
CA ALA A 51 4.72 -7.04 -1.39
C ALA A 51 4.21 -6.01 -0.36
N GLU A 52 2.92 -5.66 -0.41
CA GLU A 52 2.31 -4.77 0.59
C GLU A 52 2.34 -5.40 1.99
N ALA A 53 2.01 -6.68 2.10
CA ALA A 53 2.08 -7.42 3.36
C ALA A 53 3.51 -7.42 3.94
N LEU A 54 4.55 -7.54 3.11
CA LEU A 54 5.94 -7.43 3.55
C LEU A 54 6.26 -6.02 4.09
N GLY A 55 5.79 -4.96 3.43
CA GLY A 55 5.91 -3.58 3.91
C GLY A 55 5.14 -3.34 5.22
N ALA A 56 3.93 -3.89 5.32
CA ALA A 56 3.09 -3.85 6.51
C ALA A 56 3.75 -4.53 7.72
N ILE A 57 4.36 -5.71 7.51
CA ILE A 57 5.15 -6.41 8.54
C ILE A 57 6.42 -5.61 8.89
N GLY A 58 7.14 -5.11 7.89
CA GLY A 58 8.30 -4.25 8.07
C GLY A 58 9.58 -4.95 8.52
N ALA A 59 9.70 -6.27 8.27
CA ALA A 59 10.90 -7.03 8.62
C ALA A 59 12.09 -6.67 7.70
N VAL A 60 13.21 -6.22 8.26
CA VAL A 60 14.42 -5.81 7.52
C VAL A 60 14.91 -6.87 6.53
N ARG A 61 14.78 -8.16 6.89
CA ARG A 61 15.17 -9.27 6.01
C ARG A 61 14.46 -9.29 4.65
N SER A 62 13.27 -8.72 4.56
CA SER A 62 12.47 -8.69 3.33
C SER A 62 12.81 -7.50 2.44
N GLN A 63 13.64 -6.52 2.88
CA GLN A 63 14.06 -5.39 2.05
C GLN A 63 14.75 -5.86 0.76
N SER A 64 15.67 -6.81 0.89
CA SER A 64 16.44 -7.32 -0.24
C SER A 64 15.57 -7.90 -1.37
N VAL A 65 14.44 -8.57 -1.04
CA VAL A 65 13.54 -9.09 -2.09
C VAL A 65 12.72 -7.96 -2.73
N LEU A 66 12.35 -6.94 -1.96
CA LEU A 66 11.59 -5.81 -2.49
C LEU A 66 12.46 -5.02 -3.48
N GLU A 67 13.71 -4.75 -3.11
CA GLU A 67 14.72 -4.11 -3.98
C GLU A 67 14.98 -4.94 -5.25
N GLU A 68 15.18 -6.26 -5.10
CA GLU A 68 15.36 -7.19 -6.23
C GLU A 68 14.21 -7.07 -7.25
N ILE A 69 12.96 -7.03 -6.77
CA ILE A 69 11.77 -6.97 -7.64
C ILE A 69 11.63 -5.60 -8.32
N VAL A 70 11.95 -4.50 -7.62
CA VAL A 70 11.98 -3.16 -8.21
C VAL A 70 12.95 -3.10 -9.39
N GLU A 71 14.17 -3.60 -9.21
CA GLU A 71 15.21 -3.61 -10.25
C GLU A 71 14.86 -4.53 -11.42
N ARG A 72 14.23 -5.68 -11.13
CA ARG A 72 13.90 -6.69 -12.13
C ARG A 72 12.72 -6.28 -13.02
N TYR A 73 11.80 -5.46 -12.52
CA TYR A 73 10.55 -5.13 -13.20
C TYR A 73 10.29 -3.62 -13.37
N PRO A 74 11.22 -2.85 -13.95
CA PRO A 74 11.08 -1.39 -14.06
C PRO A 74 9.90 -0.95 -14.94
N GLY A 75 9.41 -1.83 -15.82
CA GLY A 75 8.25 -1.59 -16.70
C GLY A 75 6.95 -2.26 -16.25
N ARG A 76 6.88 -2.80 -15.02
CA ARG A 76 5.64 -3.33 -14.43
C ARG A 76 5.29 -2.52 -13.18
N PRO A 77 4.55 -1.40 -13.33
CA PRO A 77 4.25 -0.52 -12.21
C PRO A 77 3.53 -1.26 -11.09
N GLU A 78 2.65 -2.21 -11.39
CA GLU A 78 1.87 -2.95 -10.37
C GLU A 78 2.74 -3.76 -9.39
N LEU A 79 3.97 -4.15 -9.76
CA LEU A 79 4.90 -4.81 -8.84
C LEU A 79 5.97 -3.86 -8.34
N SER A 80 6.58 -3.08 -9.24
CA SER A 80 7.67 -2.19 -8.86
C SER A 80 7.20 -1.04 -7.97
N ASP A 81 6.03 -0.45 -8.23
CA ASP A 81 5.47 0.62 -7.40
C ASP A 81 5.03 0.08 -6.04
N THR A 82 4.45 -1.12 -6.00
CA THR A 82 4.06 -1.78 -4.75
C THR A 82 5.27 -2.12 -3.88
N CYS A 83 6.35 -2.61 -4.47
CA CYS A 83 7.60 -2.84 -3.74
C CYS A 83 8.23 -1.51 -3.27
N ARG A 84 8.14 -0.44 -4.07
CA ARG A 84 8.56 0.91 -3.63
C ARG A 84 7.71 1.43 -2.48
N LEU A 85 6.38 1.23 -2.51
CA LEU A 85 5.48 1.56 -1.39
C LEU A 85 5.92 0.84 -0.12
N ALA A 86 6.14 -0.47 -0.20
CA ALA A 86 6.61 -1.28 0.91
C ALA A 86 7.95 -0.80 1.48
N LEU A 87 8.93 -0.49 0.61
CA LEU A 87 10.22 0.06 1.03
C LEU A 87 10.08 1.45 1.67
N ASN A 88 9.27 2.33 1.09
CA ASN A 88 9.05 3.68 1.63
C ASN A 88 8.39 3.66 3.00
N VAL A 89 7.39 2.79 3.24
CA VAL A 89 6.77 2.69 4.56
C VAL A 89 7.72 2.10 5.60
N MET A 90 8.58 1.16 5.20
CA MET A 90 9.65 0.63 6.07
C MET A 90 10.66 1.71 6.44
N GLU A 91 11.14 2.47 5.46
CA GLU A 91 12.06 3.60 5.68
C GLU A 91 11.43 4.67 6.58
N TRP A 92 10.16 5.03 6.31
CA TRP A 92 9.43 5.99 7.13
C TRP A 92 9.36 5.56 8.60
N ARG A 93 9.08 4.27 8.88
CA ARG A 93 9.08 3.72 10.25
C ARG A 93 10.46 3.73 10.88
N MET A 94 11.50 3.36 10.13
CA MET A 94 12.89 3.39 10.60
C MET A 94 13.34 4.80 10.98
N ASN A 95 12.80 5.82 10.30
CA ASN A 95 13.07 7.23 10.57
C ASN A 95 12.21 7.82 11.71
N GLY A 96 11.57 6.97 12.53
CA GLY A 96 10.76 7.38 13.68
C GLY A 96 9.31 7.73 13.33
N GLY A 97 8.87 7.41 12.12
CA GLY A 97 7.45 7.49 11.76
C GLY A 97 6.64 6.44 12.51
N ASP A 98 5.59 6.88 13.19
CA ASP A 98 4.64 6.00 13.85
C ASP A 98 3.22 6.39 13.46
N ALA A 99 2.43 5.40 13.01
CA ALA A 99 1.06 5.60 12.60
C ALA A 99 0.13 5.63 13.82
N ASP A 100 0.55 4.99 14.92
CA ASP A 100 -0.20 4.89 16.18
C ASP A 100 0.14 6.07 17.13
N ASP A 101 1.31 6.69 16.98
CA ASP A 101 1.79 7.83 17.80
C ASP A 101 1.77 9.18 17.05
N ALA A 102 1.09 9.25 15.89
CA ALA A 102 0.92 10.50 15.19
C ALA A 102 0.14 11.48 16.07
N PRO A 103 0.71 12.65 16.45
CA PRO A 103 -0.02 13.63 17.25
C PRO A 103 -1.30 13.97 16.50
N ALA A 104 -2.46 13.73 17.13
CA ALA A 104 -3.79 13.90 16.57
C ALA A 104 -4.11 15.40 16.32
N ALA A 105 -3.33 16.03 15.44
CA ALA A 105 -3.48 17.42 15.06
C ALA A 105 -4.69 17.64 14.15
N CYS A 106 -5.12 16.59 13.43
CA CYS A 106 -6.26 16.63 12.50
C CYS A 106 -6.82 15.22 12.26
N ALA A 107 -8.12 15.13 11.94
CA ALA A 107 -8.80 13.87 11.63
C ALA A 107 -8.19 13.09 10.46
N CYS A 108 -7.52 13.75 9.50
CA CYS A 108 -6.81 13.05 8.41
C CYS A 108 -5.67 12.15 8.91
N MET A 109 -5.05 12.49 10.04
CA MET A 109 -3.93 11.76 10.63
C MET A 109 -4.39 10.59 11.52
N LEU A 110 -5.68 10.55 11.86
CA LEU A 110 -6.28 9.43 12.58
C LEU A 110 -6.66 8.36 11.56
N ASN A 111 -6.27 7.11 11.80
CA ASN A 111 -6.83 5.98 11.06
C ASN A 111 -8.04 5.40 11.82
N PRO A 112 -9.30 5.77 11.49
CA PRO A 112 -10.47 5.26 12.20
C PRO A 112 -10.77 3.79 11.89
N TYR A 113 -10.07 3.19 10.93
CA TYR A 113 -10.31 1.82 10.46
C TYR A 113 -9.36 0.79 11.11
N SER A 114 -8.36 1.24 11.87
CA SER A 114 -7.38 0.38 12.54
C SER A 114 -6.65 -0.59 11.60
N SER A 115 -6.54 -0.23 10.31
CA SER A 115 -5.79 -0.96 9.30
C SER A 115 -4.30 -0.61 9.34
N VAL A 116 -3.46 -1.56 8.93
CA VAL A 116 -2.06 -1.30 8.61
C VAL A 116 -2.02 -0.85 7.16
N ASP A 117 -1.94 0.46 6.95
CA ASP A 117 -1.97 1.05 5.61
C ASP A 117 -0.57 1.05 4.95
N PRO A 118 -0.50 0.87 3.62
CA PRO A 118 0.76 0.94 2.84
C PRO A 118 1.45 2.31 2.88
N ALA A 119 0.73 3.38 3.20
CA ALA A 119 1.32 4.70 3.39
C ALA A 119 0.55 5.49 4.47
N PRO A 120 1.26 6.17 5.39
CA PRO A 120 0.63 7.02 6.37
C PRO A 120 0.18 8.35 5.74
N PRO A 121 -0.87 9.01 6.25
CA PRO A 121 -1.17 10.40 5.91
C PRO A 121 0.06 11.32 6.07
N HIS A 122 0.13 12.41 5.28
CA HIS A 122 1.22 13.40 5.40
C HIS A 122 0.76 14.59 6.25
N PRO A 123 1.56 15.11 7.20
CA PRO A 123 1.16 16.29 8.01
C PRO A 123 0.75 17.52 7.20
N SER A 124 1.37 17.74 6.04
CA SER A 124 0.99 18.80 5.08
C SER A 124 -0.44 18.67 4.52
N HIS A 125 -1.10 17.52 4.69
CA HIS A 125 -2.49 17.31 4.26
C HIS A 125 -3.50 17.93 5.23
N ALA A 126 -3.10 18.24 6.47
CA ALA A 126 -3.99 18.82 7.48
C ALA A 126 -4.62 20.16 7.05
N THR A 127 -3.98 20.89 6.15
CA THR A 127 -4.44 22.20 5.65
C THR A 127 -4.98 22.17 4.22
N LYS A 128 -5.04 20.99 3.58
CA LYS A 128 -5.49 20.85 2.19
C LYS A 128 -7.00 20.65 2.11
N SER A 129 -7.62 21.23 1.09
CA SER A 129 -9.00 20.95 0.72
C SER A 129 -9.14 19.54 0.12
N PRO A 130 -10.36 18.97 0.09
CA PRO A 130 -10.63 17.70 -0.58
C PRO A 130 -10.11 17.70 -2.02
N LYS A 131 -10.39 18.77 -2.79
CA LYS A 131 -9.95 18.89 -4.18
C LYS A 131 -8.42 18.84 -4.31
N GLU A 132 -7.68 19.55 -3.46
CA GLU A 132 -6.20 19.51 -3.50
C GLU A 132 -5.65 18.11 -3.19
N LEU A 133 -6.26 17.38 -2.25
CA LEU A 133 -5.88 15.99 -1.98
C LEU A 133 -6.24 15.07 -3.16
N GLY A 134 -7.41 15.26 -3.77
CA GLY A 134 -7.81 14.56 -4.99
C GLY A 134 -6.84 14.82 -6.13
N ASP A 135 -6.37 16.06 -6.30
CA ASP A 135 -5.41 16.44 -7.33
C ASP A 135 -4.05 15.76 -7.10
N ILE A 136 -3.58 15.64 -5.85
CA ILE A 136 -2.39 14.84 -5.51
C ILE A 136 -2.61 13.36 -5.83
N LEU A 137 -3.76 12.79 -5.45
CA LEU A 137 -4.08 11.37 -5.69
C LEU A 137 -4.06 11.01 -7.18
N CYS A 138 -4.57 11.91 -8.02
CA CYS A 138 -4.70 11.71 -9.47
C CYS A 138 -3.49 12.20 -10.28
N ASP A 139 -2.42 12.69 -9.66
CA ASP A 139 -1.25 13.20 -10.37
C ASP A 139 -0.30 12.03 -10.74
N PRO A 140 -0.15 11.67 -12.03
CA PRO A 140 0.69 10.56 -12.44
C PRO A 140 2.19 10.86 -12.34
N ASP A 141 2.58 12.13 -12.19
CA ASP A 141 3.97 12.56 -12.09
C ASP A 141 4.49 12.51 -10.65
N LEU A 142 3.60 12.33 -9.67
CA LEU A 142 3.99 12.17 -8.26
C LEU A 142 4.38 10.72 -7.93
N PRO A 143 5.34 10.52 -7.01
CA PRO A 143 5.65 9.19 -6.49
C PRO A 143 4.40 8.52 -5.93
N ILE A 144 4.24 7.22 -6.23
CA ILE A 144 3.08 6.43 -5.79
C ILE A 144 2.81 6.52 -4.29
N PHE A 145 3.86 6.63 -3.48
CA PHE A 145 3.76 6.79 -2.03
C PHE A 145 2.97 8.05 -1.67
N GLU A 146 3.32 9.21 -2.22
CA GLU A 146 2.63 10.47 -1.96
C GLU A 146 1.16 10.43 -2.40
N ARG A 147 0.88 9.75 -3.51
CA ARG A 147 -0.50 9.53 -3.98
C ARG A 147 -1.29 8.68 -2.98
N TYR A 148 -0.70 7.61 -2.45
CA TYR A 148 -1.30 6.78 -1.40
C TYR A 148 -1.50 7.56 -0.09
N ARG A 149 -0.57 8.44 0.29
CA ARG A 149 -0.76 9.31 1.47
C ARG A 149 -2.00 10.18 1.31
N ALA A 150 -2.25 10.71 0.11
CA ALA A 150 -3.44 11.51 -0.19
C ALA A 150 -4.72 10.66 -0.17
N MET A 151 -4.69 9.46 -0.75
CA MET A 151 -5.77 8.47 -0.69
C MET A 151 -6.21 8.19 0.74
N PHE A 152 -5.27 7.80 1.61
CA PHE A 152 -5.58 7.50 3.00
C PHE A 152 -5.98 8.73 3.81
N SER A 153 -5.48 9.93 3.45
CA SER A 153 -5.96 11.18 4.06
C SER A 153 -7.42 11.46 3.70
N LEU A 154 -7.81 11.28 2.43
CA LEU A 154 -9.21 11.41 1.99
C LEU A 154 -10.11 10.38 2.68
N ARG A 155 -9.67 9.11 2.74
CA ARG A 155 -10.40 8.02 3.43
C ARG A 155 -10.62 8.35 4.90
N ASN A 156 -9.57 8.76 5.60
CA ASN A 156 -9.61 9.07 7.03
C ASN A 156 -10.47 10.30 7.34
N LEU A 157 -10.44 11.33 6.50
CA LEU A 157 -11.29 12.51 6.65
C LEU A 157 -12.78 12.17 6.45
N GLY A 158 -13.10 11.26 5.52
CA GLY A 158 -14.46 10.87 5.19
C GLY A 158 -15.32 12.05 4.71
N GLY A 159 -16.64 11.86 4.64
CA GLY A 159 -17.57 12.90 4.17
C GLY A 159 -17.64 13.02 2.64
N SER A 160 -18.75 13.58 2.16
CA SER A 160 -19.13 13.53 0.74
C SER A 160 -18.09 14.12 -0.21
N ALA A 161 -17.50 15.26 0.15
CA ALA A 161 -16.49 15.91 -0.70
C ALA A 161 -15.20 15.09 -0.84
N ASN A 162 -14.77 14.38 0.22
CA ASN A 162 -13.59 13.52 0.14
C ASN A 162 -13.89 12.22 -0.61
N VAL A 163 -15.06 11.62 -0.37
CA VAL A 163 -15.53 10.44 -1.12
C VAL A 163 -15.63 10.74 -2.60
N GLU A 164 -16.09 11.93 -2.99
CA GLU A 164 -16.15 12.34 -4.40
C GLU A 164 -14.77 12.31 -5.06
N GLN A 165 -13.71 12.70 -4.35
CA GLN A 165 -12.35 12.65 -4.89
C GLN A 165 -11.78 11.24 -4.99
N LEU A 166 -12.13 10.35 -4.04
CA LEU A 166 -11.83 8.92 -4.14
C LEU A 166 -12.53 8.33 -5.37
N CYS A 167 -13.85 8.55 -5.52
CA CYS A 167 -14.59 8.10 -6.70
C CYS A 167 -14.01 8.69 -8.00
N ARG A 168 -13.54 9.94 -8.00
CA ARG A 168 -12.83 10.52 -9.14
C ARG A 168 -11.60 9.70 -9.50
N ALA A 169 -10.72 9.42 -8.53
CA ALA A 169 -9.52 8.62 -8.77
C ALA A 169 -9.85 7.21 -9.30
N LEU A 170 -10.84 6.54 -8.70
CA LEU A 170 -11.31 5.23 -9.15
C LEU A 170 -11.80 5.23 -10.61
N MET A 171 -12.43 6.31 -11.06
CA MET A 171 -13.03 6.37 -12.39
C MET A 171 -12.11 6.96 -13.47
N SER A 172 -11.25 7.91 -13.12
CA SER A 172 -10.47 8.67 -14.10
C SER A 172 -8.98 8.38 -14.12
N ASP A 173 -8.40 7.76 -13.09
CA ASP A 173 -6.98 7.46 -13.10
C ASP A 173 -6.67 6.33 -14.09
N THR A 174 -5.92 6.62 -15.14
CA THR A 174 -5.48 5.62 -16.13
C THR A 174 -4.01 5.20 -15.93
N SER A 175 -3.33 5.80 -14.96
CA SER A 175 -1.90 5.63 -14.74
C SER A 175 -1.56 4.37 -13.94
N SER A 176 -2.44 3.98 -13.01
CA SER A 176 -2.18 2.85 -12.12
C SER A 176 -3.45 2.06 -11.84
N ALA A 177 -3.52 0.83 -12.36
CA ALA A 177 -4.59 -0.11 -12.03
C ALA A 177 -4.55 -0.54 -10.56
N LEU A 178 -3.35 -0.56 -9.98
CA LEU A 178 -3.10 -0.84 -8.56
C LEU A 178 -3.70 0.25 -7.67
N LEU A 179 -3.41 1.51 -7.97
CA LEU A 179 -3.98 2.62 -7.20
C LEU A 179 -5.50 2.61 -7.25
N ARG A 180 -6.09 2.32 -8.41
CA ARG A 180 -7.55 2.16 -8.53
C ARG A 180 -8.10 0.96 -7.76
N HIS A 181 -7.30 -0.09 -7.53
CA HIS A 181 -7.71 -1.24 -6.74
C HIS A 181 -7.85 -0.88 -5.25
N GLU A 182 -6.99 0.02 -4.76
CA GLU A 182 -6.93 0.42 -3.35
C GLU A 182 -7.93 1.53 -2.93
N VAL A 183 -8.54 2.22 -3.90
CA VAL A 183 -9.51 3.29 -3.69
C VAL A 183 -10.92 2.75 -3.40
#